data_AF-A0A8J2MHA6-F1
#
_entry.id   AF-A0A8J2MHA6-F1
#
_cell.length_a   1.000
_cell.length_b   1.000
_cell.length_c   1.000
_cell.angle_alpha   90.00
_cell.angle_beta   90.00
_cell.angle_gamma   90.00
#
_symmetry.space_group_name_H-M   'P 1'
#
loop_
_entity.id
_entity.type
_entity.pdbx_description
1 polymer ?
#
loop_
_entity_poly.entity_id
_entity_poly.type
_entity_poly.pdbx_seq_one_letter_code
_entity_poly.pdbx_strand_id
1 'polypeptide(L)'
;MTDDLLSMERYVGPVNPSLYSQLAVLLLAIGLFFMAWFFVYEVTSTKFTRVLVKELLISSVAALFLGFGSVFLMLWTGIYI
;
A
#
# COMPACT_ATOMS: atom_id res chain seq x y z
N MET A 1 -17.75 36.34 -14.20
CA MET A 1 -18.07 34.91 -14.08
C MET A 1 -17.04 34.01 -14.77
N THR A 2 -16.40 34.44 -15.87
CA THR A 2 -15.24 33.73 -16.47
C THR A 2 -13.89 34.20 -15.95
N ASP A 3 -13.77 35.46 -15.48
CA ASP A 3 -12.55 35.97 -14.82
C ASP A 3 -12.15 35.15 -13.58
N ASP A 4 -13.14 34.66 -12.83
CA ASP A 4 -12.91 33.86 -11.63
C ASP A 4 -12.19 32.54 -11.94
N LEU A 5 -12.43 31.94 -13.12
CA LEU A 5 -11.81 30.68 -13.54
C LEU A 5 -10.37 30.85 -14.02
N LEU A 6 -10.03 32.03 -14.56
CA LEU A 6 -8.66 32.34 -15.00
C LEU A 6 -7.73 32.62 -13.82
N SER A 7 -8.30 32.99 -12.66
CA SER A 7 -7.56 33.17 -11.40
C SER A 7 -7.25 31.87 -10.66
N MET A 8 -7.85 30.74 -11.08
CA MET A 8 -7.62 29.46 -10.42
C MET A 8 -6.29 28.84 -10.86
N GLU A 9 -5.50 28.42 -9.88
CA GLU A 9 -4.25 27.72 -10.11
C GLU A 9 -4.50 26.32 -10.68
N ARG A 10 -3.65 25.90 -11.63
CA ARG A 10 -3.81 24.60 -12.29
C ARG A 10 -3.57 23.48 -11.28
N TYR A 11 -4.58 22.62 -11.08
CA TYR A 11 -4.41 21.44 -10.22
C TYR A 11 -3.38 20.48 -10.84
N VAL A 12 -2.28 20.28 -10.11
CA VAL A 12 -1.30 19.24 -10.38
C VAL A 12 -1.51 18.17 -9.32
N GLY A 13 -1.61 16.91 -9.74
CA GLY A 13 -1.75 15.80 -8.81
C GLY A 13 -0.60 15.79 -7.78
N PRO A 14 -0.87 15.47 -6.50
CA PRO A 14 0.11 15.56 -5.43
C PRO A 14 1.31 14.61 -5.61
N VAL A 15 1.19 13.60 -6.47
CA VAL A 15 2.25 12.63 -6.77
C VAL A 15 2.50 12.60 -8.27
N ASN A 16 3.78 12.65 -8.65
CA ASN A 16 4.18 12.61 -10.05
C ASN A 16 3.99 11.17 -10.61
N PRO A 17 3.35 11.00 -11.78
CA PRO A 17 3.17 9.70 -12.42
C PRO A 17 4.43 8.88 -12.62
N SER A 18 5.60 9.52 -12.79
CA SER A 18 6.89 8.84 -12.91
C SER A 18 7.25 7.99 -11.69
N LEU A 19 6.71 8.34 -10.51
CA LEU A 19 7.03 7.69 -9.25
C LEU A 19 6.08 6.54 -8.92
N TYR A 20 4.94 6.39 -9.61
CA TYR A 20 3.94 5.37 -9.29
C TYR A 20 4.50 3.96 -9.37
N SER A 21 5.31 3.64 -10.39
CA SER A 21 5.93 2.33 -10.55
C SER A 21 6.88 2.00 -9.40
N GLN A 22 7.71 2.97 -8.99
CA GLN A 22 8.67 2.79 -7.91
C GLN A 22 7.97 2.63 -6.56
N LEU A 23 6.97 3.46 -6.26
CA LEU A 23 6.18 3.33 -5.04
C LEU A 23 5.40 2.01 -5.01
N ALA A 24 4.74 1.62 -6.11
CA ALA A 24 3.98 0.36 -6.19
C ALA A 24 4.88 -0.84 -5.88
N VAL A 25 6.03 -0.95 -6.54
CA VAL A 25 6.98 -2.07 -6.36
C VAL A 25 7.52 -2.09 -4.93
N LEU A 26 7.90 -0.94 -4.37
CA LEU A 26 8.48 -0.85 -3.04
C LEU A 26 7.45 -1.24 -1.96
N LEU A 27 6.24 -0.68 -2.02
CA LEU A 27 5.17 -0.99 -1.06
C LEU A 27 4.72 -2.45 -1.17
N LEU A 28 4.59 -2.99 -2.40
CA LEU A 28 4.23 -4.39 -2.60
C LEU A 28 5.33 -5.35 -2.15
N ALA A 29 6.61 -5.06 -2.44
CA ALA A 29 7.72 -5.92 -2.02
C ALA A 29 7.79 -6.04 -0.50
N ILE A 30 7.69 -4.92 0.22
CA ILE A 30 7.67 -4.91 1.69
C ILE A 30 6.39 -5.59 2.22
N GLY A 31 5.23 -5.29 1.63
CA GLY A 31 3.96 -5.90 2.02
C GLY A 31 3.96 -7.43 1.87
N LEU A 32 4.48 -7.94 0.75
CA LEU A 32 4.62 -9.37 0.47
C LEU A 32 5.62 -10.03 1.42
N PHE A 33 6.72 -9.34 1.77
CA PHE A 33 7.66 -9.84 2.76
C PHE A 33 7.01 -10.03 4.14
N PHE A 34 6.27 -9.03 4.63
CA PHE A 34 5.55 -9.16 5.91
C PHE A 34 4.42 -10.20 5.85
N MET A 35 3.73 -10.33 4.71
CA MET A 35 2.72 -11.37 4.51
C MET A 35 3.33 -12.78 4.53
N ALA A 36 4.47 -12.99 3.87
CA ALA A 36 5.19 -14.25 3.92
C ALA A 36 5.67 -14.56 5.35
N TRP A 37 6.18 -13.56 6.06
CA TRP A 37 6.58 -13.70 7.45
C TRP A 37 5.41 -14.08 8.37
N PHE A 38 4.23 -13.49 8.15
CA PHE A 38 3.01 -13.86 8.86
C PHE A 38 2.63 -15.33 8.61
N PHE A 39 2.64 -15.80 7.35
CA PHE A 39 2.35 -17.20 7.05
C PHE A 39 3.35 -18.17 7.68
N VAL A 40 4.64 -17.84 7.65
CA VAL A 40 5.66 -18.65 8.33
C VAL A 40 5.37 -18.72 9.82
N TYR A 41 5.04 -17.60 10.46
CA TYR A 41 4.69 -17.56 11.88
C TYR A 41 3.44 -18.38 12.19
N GLU A 42 2.38 -18.27 11.39
CA GLU A 42 1.13 -19.04 11.57
C GLU A 42 1.36 -20.56 11.47
N VAL A 43 2.17 -21.00 10.50
CA VAL A 43 2.44 -22.43 10.23
C VAL A 43 3.40 -23.04 11.25
N THR A 44 4.35 -22.27 11.79
CA THR A 44 5.31 -22.76 12.81
C THR A 44 4.86 -22.57 14.25
N SER A 45 3.90 -21.67 14.52
CA SER A 45 3.48 -21.38 15.89
C SER A 45 2.54 -22.45 16.45
N THR A 46 3.01 -23.16 17.48
CA THR A 46 2.23 -24.18 18.18
C THR A 46 1.29 -23.56 19.22
N LYS A 47 0.26 -24.31 19.64
CA LYS A 47 -0.86 -23.85 20.50
C LYS A 47 -0.45 -23.15 21.81
N PHE A 48 0.78 -23.35 22.28
CA PHE A 48 1.30 -22.80 23.53
C PHE A 48 2.14 -21.51 23.36
N THR A 49 2.53 -21.14 22.15
CA THR A 49 3.36 -19.94 21.86
C THR A 49 2.67 -18.92 20.96
N ARG A 50 1.40 -19.16 20.60
CA ARG A 50 0.59 -18.23 19.80
C ARG A 50 0.21 -17.00 20.62
N VAL A 51 0.63 -15.85 20.13
CA VAL A 51 0.26 -14.55 20.69
C VAL A 51 -0.55 -13.81 19.63
N LEU A 52 -1.88 -13.85 19.78
CA LEU A 52 -2.83 -13.26 18.84
C LEU A 52 -2.54 -11.77 18.56
N VAL A 53 -2.07 -11.04 19.57
CA VAL A 53 -1.71 -9.62 19.42
C VAL A 53 -0.54 -9.43 18.45
N LYS A 54 0.47 -10.31 18.50
CA LYS A 54 1.63 -10.24 17.60
C LYS A 54 1.24 -10.59 16.17
N GLU A 55 0.38 -11.59 16.00
CA GLU A 55 -0.19 -11.99 14.71
C GLU A 55 -1.02 -10.85 14.08
N LEU A 56 -1.88 -10.22 14.88
CA LEU A 56 -2.71 -9.11 14.44
C LEU A 56 -1.87 -7.90 14.05
N LEU A 57 -0.81 -7.58 14.80
CA LEU A 57 0.08 -6.47 14.46
C LEU A 57 0.81 -6.70 13.13
N ILE A 58 1.40 -7.89 12.94
CA ILE A 58 2.14 -8.20 11.71
C ILE A 58 1.20 -8.24 10.49
N SER A 59 0.03 -8.87 10.63
CA SER A 59 -0.97 -8.93 9.56
C SER A 59 -1.56 -7.56 9.23
N SER A 60 -1.81 -6.70 10.24
CA SER A 60 -2.30 -5.33 10.01
C SER A 60 -1.27 -4.50 9.25
N VAL A 61 0.02 -4.58 9.63
CA VAL A 61 1.10 -3.89 8.92
C VAL A 61 1.21 -4.41 7.48
N ALA A 62 1.18 -5.73 7.27
CA ALA A 62 1.20 -6.32 5.93
C ALA A 62 0.01 -5.86 5.07
N ALA A 63 -1.20 -5.86 5.63
CA ALA A 63 -2.42 -5.45 4.94
C ALA A 63 -2.40 -3.97 4.53
N LEU A 64 -1.85 -3.09 5.38
CA LEU A 64 -1.69 -1.66 5.03
C LEU A 64 -0.74 -1.50 3.84
N PHE A 65 0.45 -2.11 3.89
CA PHE A 65 1.42 -1.99 2.80
C PHE A 65 0.94 -2.60 1.48
N LEU A 66 0.30 -3.78 1.53
CA LEU A 66 -0.31 -4.40 0.35
C LEU A 66 -1.49 -3.60 -0.19
N GLY A 67 -2.34 -3.06 0.69
CA GLY A 67 -3.47 -2.21 0.33
C GLY A 67 -3.01 -0.96 -0.42
N PHE A 68 -2.13 -0.16 0.18
CA PHE A 68 -1.57 1.01 -0.48
C PHE A 68 -0.79 0.65 -1.75
N GLY A 69 0.01 -0.41 -1.73
CA GLY A 69 0.75 -0.89 -2.89
C GLY A 69 -0.16 -1.27 -4.07
N SER A 70 -1.31 -1.89 -3.79
CA SER A 70 -2.29 -2.25 -4.82
C SER A 70 -2.96 -1.04 -5.48
N VAL A 71 -3.20 0.05 -4.73
CA VAL A 71 -3.72 1.31 -5.30
C VAL A 71 -2.69 1.93 -6.25
N PHE A 72 -1.42 1.99 -5.84
CA PHE A 72 -0.36 2.49 -6.72
C PHE A 72 -0.13 1.59 -7.94
N LEU A 73 -0.35 0.28 -7.82
CA LEU A 73 -0.32 -0.64 -8.95
C LEU A 73 -1.43 -0.33 -9.97
N MET A 74 -2.67 -0.09 -9.51
CA MET A 74 -3.78 0.28 -10.40
C MET A 74 -3.52 1.63 -11.09
N LEU A 75 -3.01 2.63 -10.35
CA LEU A 75 -2.60 3.90 -10.93
C LEU A 75 -1.49 3.72 -11.98
N TRP A 76 -0.56 2.79 -11.77
CA TRP A 76 0.50 2.50 -12.72
C TRP A 76 -0.01 1.79 -13.99
N THR A 77 -0.98 0.89 -13.89
CA THR A 77 -1.60 0.24 -15.07
C THR A 77 -2.57 1.15 -15.83
N GLY A 78 -2.79 2.39 -15.36
CA GLY A 78 -3.67 3.37 -15.97
C GLY A 78 -5.14 3.24 -15.54
N ILE A 79 -5.42 2.45 -14.51
CA ILE A 79 -6.73 2.33 -13.88
C ILE A 79 -6.79 3.33 -12.73
N TYR A 80 -7.48 4.44 -12.97
CA TYR A 80 -7.69 5.49 -11.98
C TYR A 80 -8.90 5.14 -11.11
N ILE A 81 -8.71 5.13 -9.79
CA ILE A 81 -9.77 4.99 -8.76
C ILE A 81 -10.15 6.38 -8.25
#